data_AF-A0A3C0FKY8-F1
#
_entry.id   AF-A0A3C0FKY8-F1
#
_cell.length_a   1.000
_cell.length_b   1.000
_cell.length_c   1.000
_cell.angle_alpha   90.00
_cell.angle_beta   90.00
_cell.angle_gamma   90.00
#
_symmetry.space_group_name_H-M   'P 1'
#
loop_
_entity.id
_entity.type
_entity.pdbx_description
1 polymer ?
#
loop_
_entity_poly.entity_id
_entity_poly.type
_entity_poly.pdbx_seq_one_letter_code
_entity_poly.pdbx_strand_id
1 'polypeptide(L)'
;MEWLTETKIPLGQWISSLMDALNEHADFVFYTISDVLEFIIENTIDFLVWLPALLIIAAFGVLAAVVHKSWKLTAFTVLSLLLVVNLGYWEETMETLALVIYATLFCMLIGVPLGVASAHRPWLHQAMRPVLDLMQTIPTFVYLIPTLILFGLGVVPG
;
A
#
# COMPACT_ATOMS: atom_id res chain seq x y z
N MET A 1 39.31 16.90 16.43
CA MET A 1 38.06 16.83 15.63
C MET A 1 38.27 16.10 14.31
N GLU A 2 39.46 16.16 13.70
CA GLU A 2 39.80 15.42 12.47
C GLU A 2 39.66 13.89 12.58
N TRP A 3 40.01 13.29 13.72
CA TRP A 3 39.92 11.83 13.92
C TRP A 3 38.51 11.24 13.76
N LEU A 4 37.46 12.03 14.07
CA LEU A 4 36.04 11.64 13.89
C LEU A 4 35.60 11.70 12.42
N THR A 5 36.18 12.60 11.63
CA THR A 5 35.92 12.72 10.19
C THR A 5 36.75 11.75 9.35
N GLU A 6 37.89 11.32 9.84
CA GLU A 6 38.75 10.30 9.20
C GLU A 6 38.24 8.88 9.46
N THR A 7 37.68 8.60 10.64
CA THR A 7 37.17 7.27 11.01
C THR A 7 35.64 7.21 10.89
N LYS A 8 35.14 7.37 9.66
CA LYS A 8 33.69 7.32 9.41
C LYS A 8 33.16 5.91 9.64
N ILE A 9 32.08 5.80 10.41
CA ILE A 9 31.34 4.54 10.53
C ILE A 9 30.74 4.22 9.15
N PRO A 10 31.04 3.05 8.55
CA PRO A 10 30.61 2.74 7.19
C PRO A 10 29.17 2.22 7.16
N LEU A 11 28.22 3.00 7.71
CA LEU A 11 26.80 2.63 7.80
C LEU A 11 26.21 2.25 6.44
N GLY A 12 26.59 2.96 5.37
CA GLY A 12 26.15 2.64 4.02
C GLY A 12 26.57 1.23 3.59
N GLN A 13 27.83 0.85 3.83
CA GLN A 13 28.30 -0.51 3.49
C GLN A 13 27.59 -1.57 4.32
N TRP A 14 27.36 -1.31 5.61
CA TRP A 14 26.62 -2.26 6.46
C TRP A 14 25.19 -2.47 5.99
N ILE A 15 24.49 -1.41 5.61
CA ILE A 15 23.13 -1.50 5.08
C ILE A 15 23.14 -2.22 3.73
N SER A 16 24.07 -1.89 2.83
CA SER A 16 24.20 -2.56 1.54
C SER A 16 24.46 -4.06 1.70
N SER A 17 25.44 -4.45 2.53
CA SER A 17 25.71 -5.88 2.79
C SER A 17 24.53 -6.60 3.45
N LEU A 18 23.74 -5.92 4.29
CA LEU A 18 22.50 -6.49 4.83
C LEU A 18 21.46 -6.71 3.73
N MET A 19 21.27 -5.74 2.83
CA MET A 19 20.34 -5.87 1.71
C MET A 19 20.77 -6.99 0.76
N ASP A 20 22.07 -7.08 0.45
CA ASP A 20 22.63 -8.14 -0.38
C ASP A 20 22.40 -9.52 0.25
N ALA A 21 22.63 -9.66 1.56
CA ALA A 21 22.37 -10.90 2.28
C ALA A 21 20.88 -11.28 2.29
N LEU A 22 19.98 -10.30 2.44
CA LEU A 22 18.54 -10.53 2.37
C LEU A 22 18.10 -10.97 0.97
N ASN A 23 18.61 -10.34 -0.09
CA ASN A 23 18.33 -10.77 -1.46
C ASN A 23 18.87 -12.18 -1.71
N GLU A 24 20.09 -12.49 -1.30
CA GLU A 24 20.69 -13.80 -1.58
C GLU A 24 19.97 -14.97 -0.88
N HIS A 25 19.38 -14.73 0.30
CA HIS A 25 18.81 -15.81 1.12
C HIS A 25 17.28 -15.81 1.22
N ALA A 26 16.64 -14.67 0.95
CA ALA A 26 15.20 -14.49 1.12
C ALA A 26 14.50 -13.95 -0.15
N ASP A 27 15.20 -13.85 -1.29
CA ASP A 27 14.61 -13.53 -2.60
C ASP A 27 13.34 -14.32 -2.86
N PHE A 28 13.37 -15.63 -2.65
CA PHE A 28 12.22 -16.51 -2.87
C PHE A 28 10.99 -16.06 -2.09
N VAL A 29 11.16 -15.63 -0.84
CA VAL A 29 10.05 -15.17 0.00
C VAL A 29 9.50 -13.85 -0.53
N PHE A 30 10.37 -12.89 -0.85
CA PHE A 30 9.96 -11.58 -1.33
C PHE A 30 9.27 -11.66 -2.70
N TYR A 31 9.86 -12.38 -3.66
CA TYR A 31 9.26 -12.57 -4.98
C TYR A 31 7.97 -13.36 -4.94
N THR A 32 7.87 -14.41 -4.11
CA THR A 32 6.60 -15.14 -3.96
C THR A 32 5.49 -14.22 -3.44
N ILE A 33 5.82 -13.33 -2.49
CA ILE A 33 4.84 -12.34 -1.99
C ILE A 33 4.48 -11.35 -3.10
N SER A 34 5.46 -10.80 -3.82
CA SER A 34 5.23 -9.90 -4.95
C SER A 34 4.34 -10.53 -6.00
N ASP A 35 4.68 -11.71 -6.50
CA ASP A 35 3.94 -12.42 -7.54
C ASP A 35 2.49 -12.71 -7.13
N VAL A 36 2.27 -13.10 -5.86
CA VAL A 36 0.92 -13.35 -5.34
C VAL A 36 0.12 -12.05 -5.24
N LEU A 37 0.74 -10.97 -4.76
CA LEU A 37 0.09 -9.67 -4.65
C LEU A 37 -0.24 -9.09 -6.04
N GLU A 38 0.73 -9.13 -6.96
CA GLU A 38 0.58 -8.71 -8.35
C GLU A 38 -0.54 -9.49 -9.03
N PHE A 39 -0.50 -10.83 -8.96
CA PHE A 39 -1.56 -11.67 -9.50
C PHE A 39 -2.94 -11.26 -8.97
N ILE A 40 -3.09 -11.09 -7.66
CA ILE A 40 -4.40 -10.77 -7.07
C ILE A 40 -4.86 -9.34 -7.43
N ILE A 41 -3.95 -8.37 -7.43
CA ILE A 41 -4.25 -6.96 -7.72
C ILE A 41 -4.60 -6.80 -9.20
N GLU A 42 -3.76 -7.30 -10.12
CA GLU A 42 -3.98 -7.20 -11.56
C GLU A 42 -5.27 -7.90 -12.00
N ASN A 43 -5.53 -9.12 -11.52
CA ASN A 43 -6.79 -9.80 -11.84
C ASN A 43 -8.01 -9.05 -11.31
N THR A 44 -7.87 -8.31 -10.21
CA THR A 44 -8.95 -7.47 -9.69
C THR A 44 -9.15 -6.23 -10.55
N ILE A 45 -8.07 -5.58 -11.00
CA ILE A 45 -8.11 -4.44 -11.92
C ILE A 45 -8.76 -4.88 -13.23
N ASP A 46 -8.28 -5.96 -13.84
CA ASP A 46 -8.83 -6.54 -15.08
C ASP A 46 -10.32 -6.82 -14.93
N PHE A 47 -10.74 -7.41 -13.81
CA PHE A 47 -12.15 -7.66 -13.53
C PHE A 47 -12.97 -6.37 -13.42
N LEU A 48 -12.45 -5.35 -12.73
CA LEU A 48 -13.12 -4.05 -12.57
C LEU A 48 -13.23 -3.30 -13.90
N VAL A 49 -12.19 -3.32 -14.72
CA VAL A 49 -12.14 -2.64 -16.02
C VAL A 49 -12.97 -3.39 -17.06
N TRP A 50 -13.03 -4.72 -16.99
CA TRP A 50 -13.88 -5.54 -17.85
C TRP A 50 -15.38 -5.24 -17.68
N LEU A 51 -15.80 -4.83 -16.48
CA LEU A 51 -17.18 -4.41 -16.22
C LEU A 51 -17.47 -3.05 -16.88
N PRO A 52 -18.65 -2.88 -17.52
CA PRO A 52 -19.04 -1.58 -18.06
C PRO A 52 -19.03 -0.51 -16.96
N ALA A 53 -18.34 0.61 -17.18
CA ALA A 53 -18.17 1.66 -16.19
C ALA A 53 -19.52 2.13 -15.59
N LEU A 54 -20.56 2.24 -16.42
CA LEU A 54 -21.91 2.62 -15.98
C LEU A 54 -22.51 1.66 -14.95
N LEU A 55 -22.17 0.37 -15.00
CA LEU A 55 -22.63 -0.63 -14.03
C LEU A 55 -21.98 -0.37 -12.67
N ILE A 56 -20.66 -0.15 -12.64
CA ILE A 56 -19.92 0.17 -11.41
C ILE A 56 -20.42 1.49 -10.82
N ILE A 57 -20.63 2.52 -11.65
CA ILE A 57 -21.19 3.80 -11.21
C ILE A 57 -22.59 3.62 -10.61
N ALA A 58 -23.45 2.83 -11.26
CA ALA A 58 -24.78 2.53 -10.74
C ALA A 58 -24.70 1.78 -9.39
N ALA A 59 -23.79 0.82 -9.25
CA ALA A 59 -23.57 0.09 -8.01
C ALA A 59 -23.14 1.03 -6.86
N PHE A 60 -22.17 1.92 -7.10
CA PHE A 60 -21.76 2.92 -6.11
C PHE A 60 -22.86 3.94 -5.81
N GLY A 61 -23.65 4.33 -6.81
CA GLY A 61 -24.80 5.21 -6.63
C GLY A 61 -25.87 4.59 -5.73
N VAL A 62 -26.23 3.33 -5.98
CA VAL A 62 -27.16 2.55 -5.14
C VAL A 62 -26.60 2.39 -3.73
N LEU A 63 -25.31 2.04 -3.59
CA LEU A 63 -24.67 1.92 -2.29
C LEU A 63 -24.73 3.24 -1.50
N ALA A 64 -24.39 4.37 -2.12
CA ALA A 64 -24.47 5.68 -1.52
C ALA A 64 -25.91 6.02 -1.10
N ALA A 65 -26.89 5.69 -1.94
CA ALA A 65 -28.31 5.93 -1.64
C ALA A 65 -28.80 5.09 -0.45
N VAL A 66 -28.43 3.82 -0.38
CA VAL A 66 -28.87 2.89 0.69
C VAL A 66 -28.20 3.21 2.03
N VAL A 67 -26.89 3.45 2.03
CA VAL A 67 -26.11 3.68 3.26
C VAL A 67 -26.39 5.05 3.83
N HIS A 68 -26.37 6.10 3.00
CA HIS A 68 -26.47 7.48 3.49
C HIS A 68 -27.89 8.05 3.42
N LYS A 69 -28.83 7.40 2.70
CA LYS A 69 -30.21 7.87 2.51
C LYS A 69 -30.31 9.34 2.08
N SER A 70 -29.31 9.82 1.34
CA SER A 70 -29.15 11.21 0.95
C SER A 70 -28.97 11.33 -0.56
N TRP A 71 -29.98 11.88 -1.23
CA TRP A 71 -29.96 12.06 -2.69
C TRP A 71 -28.80 12.97 -3.15
N LYS A 72 -28.38 13.92 -2.31
CA LYS A 72 -27.26 14.84 -2.61
C LYS A 72 -25.95 14.08 -2.72
N LEU A 73 -25.69 13.15 -1.78
CA LEU A 73 -24.47 12.34 -1.79
C LEU A 73 -24.48 11.35 -2.96
N THR A 74 -25.62 10.71 -3.22
CA THR A 74 -25.77 9.82 -4.39
C THR A 74 -25.51 10.56 -5.70
N ALA A 75 -26.12 11.73 -5.89
CA ALA A 75 -25.92 12.54 -7.09
C ALA A 75 -24.45 12.99 -7.21
N PHE A 76 -23.83 13.42 -6.11
CA PHE A 76 -22.41 13.78 -6.09
C PHE A 76 -21.53 12.61 -6.52
N THR A 77 -21.67 11.43 -5.90
CA THR A 77 -20.90 10.23 -6.26
C THR A 77 -21.05 9.85 -7.73
N VAL A 78 -22.28 9.80 -8.24
CA VAL A 78 -22.53 9.44 -9.64
C VAL A 78 -21.95 10.47 -10.60
N LEU A 79 -22.15 11.76 -10.34
CA LEU A 79 -21.62 12.83 -11.19
C LEU A 79 -20.08 12.88 -11.17
N SER A 80 -19.45 12.67 -10.02
CA SER A 80 -18.00 12.60 -9.90
C SER A 80 -17.42 11.43 -10.69
N LEU A 81 -18.01 10.23 -10.59
CA LEU A 81 -17.52 9.08 -11.36
C LEU A 81 -17.78 9.22 -12.86
N LEU A 82 -18.90 9.82 -13.26
CA LEU A 82 -19.15 10.16 -14.67
C LEU A 82 -18.13 11.18 -15.20
N LEU A 83 -17.72 12.14 -14.37
CA LEU A 83 -16.65 13.07 -14.73
C LEU A 83 -15.32 12.35 -14.93
N VAL A 84 -14.97 11.39 -14.08
CA VAL A 84 -13.76 10.56 -14.25
C VAL A 84 -13.78 9.81 -15.58
N VAL A 85 -14.91 9.18 -15.92
CA VAL A 85 -15.08 8.52 -17.23
C VAL A 85 -14.92 9.52 -18.37
N ASN A 86 -15.52 10.72 -18.25
CA ASN A 86 -15.43 11.77 -19.26
C ASN A 86 -13.98 12.23 -19.51
N LEU A 87 -13.17 12.31 -18.45
CA LEU A 87 -11.76 12.71 -18.51
C LEU A 87 -10.82 11.59 -19.00
N GLY A 88 -11.32 10.37 -19.17
CA GLY A 88 -10.53 9.23 -19.65
C GLY A 88 -9.67 8.54 -18.57
N TYR A 89 -9.88 8.85 -17.28
CA TYR A 89 -9.09 8.28 -16.16
C TYR A 89 -9.77 7.08 -15.49
N TRP A 90 -10.63 6.36 -16.22
CA TRP A 90 -11.40 5.26 -15.62
C TRP A 90 -10.49 4.11 -15.15
N GLU A 91 -9.55 3.70 -16.00
CA GLU A 91 -8.60 2.62 -15.72
C GLU A 91 -7.71 2.95 -14.52
N GLU A 92 -7.01 4.09 -14.56
CA GLU A 92 -6.20 4.64 -13.45
C GLU A 92 -6.99 4.74 -12.12
N THR A 93 -8.28 5.06 -12.20
CA THR A 93 -9.15 5.12 -11.02
C THR A 93 -9.46 3.73 -10.48
N MET A 94 -9.68 2.73 -11.35
CA MET A 94 -9.87 1.33 -10.93
C MET A 94 -8.58 0.74 -10.35
N GLU A 95 -7.42 1.07 -10.93
CA GLU A 95 -6.12 0.73 -10.36
C GLU A 95 -6.02 1.27 -8.94
N THR A 96 -6.12 2.59 -8.79
CA THR A 96 -6.03 3.26 -7.48
C THR A 96 -7.03 2.66 -6.47
N LEU A 97 -8.26 2.38 -6.91
CA LEU A 97 -9.27 1.75 -6.07
C LEU A 97 -8.84 0.35 -5.60
N ALA A 98 -8.37 -0.50 -6.50
CA ALA A 98 -7.90 -1.85 -6.17
C ALA A 98 -6.76 -1.78 -5.15
N LEU A 99 -5.78 -0.92 -5.40
CA LEU A 99 -4.61 -0.75 -4.53
C LEU A 99 -4.98 -0.25 -3.13
N VAL A 100 -5.89 0.72 -3.03
CA VAL A 100 -6.40 1.20 -1.74
C VAL A 100 -7.17 0.11 -1.00
N ILE A 101 -7.96 -0.71 -1.70
CA ILE A 101 -8.68 -1.84 -1.09
C ILE A 101 -7.69 -2.85 -0.52
N TYR A 102 -6.70 -3.29 -1.30
CA TYR A 102 -5.72 -4.27 -0.84
C TYR A 102 -4.82 -3.71 0.26
N ALA A 103 -4.32 -2.48 0.12
CA ALA A 103 -3.52 -1.83 1.16
C ALA A 103 -4.29 -1.72 2.48
N THR A 104 -5.56 -1.33 2.43
CA THR A 104 -6.43 -1.24 3.62
C THR A 104 -6.72 -2.63 4.20
N LEU A 105 -6.98 -3.62 3.34
CA LEU A 105 -7.23 -5.00 3.76
C LEU A 105 -6.03 -5.57 4.53
N PHE A 106 -4.83 -5.50 3.95
CA PHE A 106 -3.61 -6.00 4.60
C PHE A 106 -3.24 -5.20 5.85
N CYS A 107 -3.42 -3.87 5.81
CA CYS A 107 -3.23 -3.02 6.98
C CYS A 107 -4.17 -3.43 8.13
N MET A 108 -5.44 -3.71 7.85
CA MET A 108 -6.40 -4.17 8.86
C MET A 108 -6.10 -5.60 9.32
N LEU A 109 -5.78 -6.50 8.40
CA LEU A 109 -5.48 -7.92 8.68
C LEU A 109 -4.30 -8.07 9.63
N ILE A 110 -3.26 -7.24 9.48
CA ILE A 110 -2.04 -7.30 10.30
C ILE A 110 -2.09 -6.32 11.47
N GLY A 111 -2.51 -5.08 11.20
CA GLY A 111 -2.51 -3.99 12.16
C GLY A 111 -3.52 -4.17 13.29
N VAL A 112 -4.72 -4.72 13.02
CA VAL A 112 -5.72 -4.93 14.08
C VAL A 112 -5.25 -6.01 15.07
N PRO A 113 -4.82 -7.22 14.65
CA PRO A 113 -4.29 -8.21 15.59
C PRO A 113 -3.09 -7.71 16.39
N LEU A 114 -2.14 -7.02 15.75
CA LEU A 114 -0.99 -6.44 16.44
C LEU A 114 -1.40 -5.34 17.43
N GLY A 115 -2.38 -4.51 17.05
CA GLY A 115 -2.95 -3.48 17.92
C GLY A 115 -3.63 -4.07 19.15
N VAL A 116 -4.46 -5.10 18.96
CA VAL A 116 -5.12 -5.83 20.05
C VAL A 116 -4.09 -6.52 20.96
N ALA A 117 -3.07 -7.17 20.39
CA ALA A 117 -2.01 -7.81 21.17
C ALA A 117 -1.22 -6.80 22.00
N SER A 118 -0.90 -5.63 21.41
CA SER A 118 -0.18 -4.55 22.08
C SER A 118 -1.00 -3.91 23.20
N ALA A 119 -2.32 -3.80 23.03
CA ALA A 119 -3.21 -3.25 24.05
C ALA A 119 -3.21 -4.08 25.34
N HIS A 120 -3.02 -5.39 25.25
CA HIS A 120 -3.00 -6.29 26.40
C HIS A 120 -1.59 -6.46 27.02
N ARG A 121 -0.53 -6.02 26.33
CA ARG A 121 0.86 -6.28 26.72
C ARG A 121 1.69 -4.99 26.65
N PRO A 122 1.90 -4.29 27.78
CA PRO A 122 2.65 -3.02 27.81
C PRO A 122 4.06 -3.11 27.22
N TRP A 123 4.75 -4.25 27.42
CA TRP A 123 6.09 -4.48 26.86
C TRP A 123 6.06 -4.57 25.33
N LEU A 124 5.03 -5.18 24.74
CA LEU A 124 4.90 -5.31 23.29
C LEU A 124 4.66 -3.94 22.66
N HIS A 125 3.81 -3.12 23.28
CA HIS A 125 3.60 -1.74 22.85
C HIS A 125 4.90 -0.92 22.90
N GLN A 126 5.69 -1.04 23.98
CA GLN A 126 6.98 -0.35 24.09
C GLN A 126 7.98 -0.79 23.03
N ALA A 127 8.00 -2.08 22.68
CA ALA A 127 8.87 -2.60 21.63
C ALA A 127 8.44 -2.18 20.22
N MET A 128 7.13 -2.08 19.96
CA MET A 128 6.59 -1.68 18.66
C MET A 128 6.65 -0.17 18.42
N ARG A 129 6.56 0.64 19.48
CA ARG A 129 6.48 2.10 19.37
C ARG A 129 7.59 2.73 18.51
N PRO A 130 8.89 2.36 18.64
CA PRO A 130 9.94 2.88 17.77
C PRO A 130 9.71 2.58 16.28
N VAL A 131 9.20 1.38 15.96
CA VAL A 131 8.90 1.00 14.56
C VAL A 131 7.74 1.83 14.02
N LEU A 132 6.70 2.03 14.82
CA LEU A 132 5.55 2.86 14.44
C LEU A 132 5.97 4.32 14.25
N ASP A 133 6.79 4.86 15.15
CA ASP A 133 7.34 6.22 15.04
C ASP A 133 8.20 6.35 13.77
N LEU A 134 8.98 5.31 13.43
CA LEU A 134 9.79 5.26 12.21
C LEU A 134 8.91 5.27 10.95
N MET A 135 7.91 4.40 10.89
CA MET A 135 6.98 4.30 9.75
C MET A 135 6.20 5.60 9.50
N GLN A 136 5.98 6.41 10.54
CA GLN A 136 5.26 7.67 10.45
C GLN A 136 6.15 8.87 10.12
N THR A 137 7.48 8.75 10.28
CA THR A 137 8.41 9.89 10.17
C THR A 137 9.43 9.75 9.04
N ILE A 138 9.73 8.53 8.56
CA ILE A 138 10.59 8.34 7.41
C ILE A 138 9.88 8.82 6.13
N PRO A 139 10.51 9.68 5.31
CA PRO A 139 9.96 10.10 4.02
C PRO A 139 9.80 8.92 3.07
N THR A 140 8.75 8.96 2.24
CA THR A 140 8.40 7.86 1.35
C THR A 140 9.55 7.37 0.48
N PHE A 141 10.29 8.29 -0.14
CA PHE A 141 11.42 7.97 -1.01
C PHE A 141 12.53 7.14 -0.34
N VAL A 142 12.71 7.28 0.97
CA VAL A 142 13.77 6.57 1.70
C VAL A 142 13.45 5.08 1.82
N TYR A 143 12.19 4.71 2.08
CA TYR A 143 11.80 3.30 2.16
C TYR A 143 11.50 2.68 0.78
N LEU A 144 11.20 3.49 -0.24
CA LEU A 144 10.97 2.97 -1.60
C LEU A 144 12.19 2.24 -2.16
N ILE A 145 13.40 2.80 -1.99
CA ILE A 145 14.64 2.20 -2.51
C ILE A 145 14.83 0.74 -2.03
N PRO A 146 14.88 0.43 -0.72
CA PRO A 146 15.04 -0.94 -0.25
C PRO A 146 13.85 -1.83 -0.61
N THR A 147 12.62 -1.27 -0.66
CA THR A 147 11.44 -2.04 -1.06
C THR A 147 11.56 -2.51 -2.51
N LEU A 148 11.96 -1.62 -3.43
CA LEU A 148 12.18 -1.97 -4.84
C LEU A 148 13.29 -2.99 -5.03
N ILE A 149 14.34 -2.93 -4.21
CA ILE A 149 15.43 -3.90 -4.23
C ILE A 149 14.96 -5.28 -3.79
N LEU A 150 14.14 -5.37 -2.73
CA LEU A 150 13.71 -6.64 -2.15
C LEU A 150 12.51 -7.25 -2.90
N PHE A 151 11.52 -6.45 -3.26
CA PHE A 151 10.25 -6.90 -3.86
C PHE A 151 10.19 -6.74 -5.39
N GLY A 152 11.18 -6.08 -5.99
CA GLY A 152 11.20 -5.78 -7.43
C GLY A 152 10.38 -4.55 -7.83
N LEU A 153 10.37 -4.25 -9.13
CA LEU A 153 9.44 -3.30 -9.75
C LEU A 153 8.07 -3.98 -9.90
N GLY A 154 7.35 -4.18 -8.80
CA GLY A 154 5.95 -4.62 -8.86
C GLY A 154 5.03 -3.49 -9.35
N VAL A 155 3.71 -3.68 -9.18
CA VAL A 155 2.66 -2.67 -9.48
C VAL A 155 2.87 -1.36 -8.68
N VAL A 156 3.68 -0.45 -9.22
CA VAL A 156 3.86 0.91 -8.70
C VAL A 156 2.79 1.79 -9.35
N PRO A 157 1.78 2.24 -8.59
CA PRO A 157 0.72 3.06 -9.14
C PRO A 157 1.13 4.52 -9.07
N GLY A 158 1.29 5.14 -10.23
CA GLY A 158 1.69 6.55 -10.37
C GLY A 158 2.41 6.86 -11.67
#